data_AF-A0A354CWG8-F1
#
_entry.id   AF-A0A354CWG8-F1
#
_cell.length_a   1.000
_cell.length_b   1.000
_cell.length_c   1.000
_cell.angle_alpha   90.00
_cell.angle_beta   90.00
_cell.angle_gamma   90.00
#
_symmetry.space_group_name_H-M   'P 1'
#
loop_
_entity.id
_entity.type
_entity.pdbx_description
1 polymer ?
#
loop_
_entity_poly.entity_id
_entity_poly.type
_entity_poly.pdbx_seq_one_letter_code
_entity_poly.pdbx_strand_id
1 'polypeptide(L)'
;MKKSYFKILREDEIHNGLKFKTGRNEDPNAADLRSTPSCAAGAIYYVSADHITDWMRVGPWIREVTLPRGRHHVEDPGGGKYRSHCVILGVKKPWAELKTMKWLVEKGA
;
A
#
# COMPACT_ATOMS: atom_id res chain seq x y z
N MET A 1 3.82 -17.25 -9.87
CA MET A 1 3.00 -16.82 -8.70
C MET A 1 2.48 -15.41 -8.94
N LYS A 2 1.26 -15.10 -8.51
CA LYS A 2 0.71 -13.74 -8.57
C LYS A 2 1.33 -12.90 -7.44
N LYS A 3 1.90 -11.73 -7.76
CA LYS A 3 2.50 -10.84 -6.75
C LYS A 3 1.40 -10.26 -5.85
N SER A 4 1.61 -10.32 -4.53
CA SER A 4 0.73 -9.68 -3.54
C SER A 4 1.26 -8.30 -3.18
N TYR A 5 0.35 -7.39 -2.86
CA TYR A 5 0.69 -6.00 -2.52
C TYR A 5 0.06 -5.61 -1.21
N PHE A 6 0.76 -4.76 -0.45
CA PHE A 6 0.35 -4.36 0.88
C PHE A 6 0.60 -2.88 1.12
N LYS A 7 -0.32 -2.26 1.86
CA LYS A 7 -0.14 -0.91 2.39
C LYS A 7 0.09 -1.00 3.88
N ILE A 8 1.19 -0.41 4.34
CA ILE A 8 1.47 -0.17 5.75
C ILE A 8 0.88 1.19 6.13
N LEU A 9 0.20 1.27 7.26
CA LEU A 9 -0.46 2.46 7.76
C LEU A 9 -0.02 2.76 9.19
N ARG A 10 0.17 4.06 9.44
CA ARG A 10 0.33 4.64 10.78
C ARG A 10 -0.95 4.50 11.59
N GLU A 11 -0.87 4.77 12.89
CA GLU A 11 -2.01 4.66 13.81
C GLU A 11 -3.24 5.46 13.39
N ASP A 12 -3.02 6.68 12.87
CA ASP A 12 -4.06 7.57 12.38
C ASP A 12 -4.65 7.17 11.02
N GLU A 13 -4.02 6.21 10.33
CA GLU A 13 -4.30 5.78 8.97
C GLU A 13 -4.31 6.96 7.96
N ILE A 14 -3.47 7.98 8.17
CA ILE A 14 -3.32 9.12 7.27
C ILE A 14 -1.95 9.08 6.60
N HIS A 15 -1.92 9.27 5.28
CA HIS A 15 -0.68 9.46 4.51
C HIS A 15 -0.93 10.51 3.44
N ASN A 16 -0.11 11.58 3.43
CA ASN A 16 -0.20 12.71 2.49
C ASN A 16 -1.59 13.37 2.46
N GLY A 17 -2.21 13.52 3.63
CA GLY A 17 -3.53 14.14 3.79
C GLY A 17 -4.71 13.22 3.46
N LEU A 18 -4.47 12.03 2.90
CA LEU A 18 -5.51 11.04 2.64
C LEU A 18 -5.69 10.09 3.83
N LYS A 19 -6.90 10.06 4.40
CA LYS A 19 -7.31 9.11 5.44
C LYS A 19 -7.83 7.82 4.81
N PHE A 20 -7.22 6.69 5.13
CA PHE A 20 -7.53 5.40 4.54
C PHE A 20 -8.67 4.67 5.26
N LYS A 21 -9.42 3.88 4.50
CA LYS A 21 -10.50 3.01 5.00
C LYS A 21 -10.47 1.64 4.34
N THR A 22 -11.15 0.65 4.94
CA THR A 22 -11.42 -0.62 4.26
C THR A 22 -12.25 -0.36 3.00
N GLY A 23 -11.96 -1.08 1.92
CA GLY A 23 -12.63 -0.93 0.64
C GLY A 23 -11.92 0.09 -0.28
N ARG A 24 -12.70 0.75 -1.14
CA ARG A 24 -12.16 1.66 -2.17
C ARG A 24 -11.61 2.95 -1.54
N ASN A 25 -10.37 3.28 -1.91
CA ASN A 25 -9.70 4.54 -1.61
C ASN A 25 -9.24 5.16 -2.93
N GLU A 26 -9.49 6.45 -3.09
CA GLU A 26 -9.14 7.22 -4.28
C GLU A 26 -8.59 8.55 -3.79
N ASP A 27 -7.44 8.96 -4.30
CA ASP A 27 -6.86 10.26 -3.96
C ASP A 27 -7.57 11.34 -4.79
N PRO A 28 -8.30 12.29 -4.17
CA PRO A 28 -9.02 13.33 -4.89
C PRO A 28 -8.08 14.33 -5.58
N ASN A 29 -6.81 14.38 -5.18
CA ASN A 29 -5.79 15.28 -5.72
C ASN A 29 -4.84 14.54 -6.67
N ALA A 30 -5.37 13.68 -7.53
CA ALA A 30 -4.59 12.82 -8.41
C ALA A 30 -3.50 13.60 -9.19
N ALA A 31 -2.24 13.23 -8.95
CA ALA A 31 -1.08 13.80 -9.64
C ALA A 31 -0.73 12.98 -10.90
N ASP A 32 0.28 13.37 -11.68
CA ASP A 32 0.79 12.50 -12.74
C ASP A 32 1.74 11.43 -12.14
N LEU A 33 1.33 10.15 -12.14
CA LEU A 33 2.11 9.04 -11.59
C LEU A 33 3.47 8.80 -12.26
N ARG A 34 3.82 9.46 -13.36
CA ARG A 34 5.15 9.32 -13.99
C ARG A 34 6.11 10.43 -13.59
N SER A 35 5.61 11.66 -13.50
CA SER A 35 6.43 12.85 -13.18
C SER A 35 6.46 13.19 -11.68
N THR A 36 5.53 12.64 -10.88
CA THR A 36 5.46 12.93 -9.44
C THR A 36 6.71 12.39 -8.70
N PRO A 37 7.34 13.18 -7.81
CA PRO A 37 8.41 12.70 -6.95
C PRO A 37 7.99 11.52 -6.07
N SER A 38 8.98 10.79 -5.55
CA SER A 38 8.71 9.70 -4.62
C SER A 38 8.01 10.21 -3.36
N CYS A 39 6.96 9.51 -2.92
CA CYS A 39 6.24 9.80 -1.66
C CYS A 39 5.50 11.16 -1.59
N ALA A 40 5.14 11.78 -2.72
CA ALA A 40 4.37 13.03 -2.76
C ALA A 40 2.84 12.82 -2.68
N ALA A 41 2.08 13.89 -2.43
CA ALA A 41 0.61 13.84 -2.45
C ALA A 41 0.06 13.55 -3.87
N GLY A 42 -1.18 13.06 -3.96
CA GLY A 42 -1.84 12.75 -5.23
C GLY A 42 -1.63 11.33 -5.74
N ALA A 43 -1.03 10.47 -4.92
CA ALA A 43 -0.81 9.07 -5.21
C ALA A 43 -0.88 8.20 -3.94
N ILE A 44 -1.40 6.98 -4.10
CA ILE A 44 -1.47 5.98 -3.04
C ILE A 44 -0.31 5.00 -3.19
N TYR A 45 0.61 5.04 -2.22
CA TYR A 45 1.77 4.16 -2.18
C TYR A 45 1.51 2.86 -1.42
N TYR A 46 2.09 1.78 -1.93
CA TYR A 46 2.06 0.43 -1.35
C TYR A 46 3.26 -0.37 -1.86
N VAL A 47 3.57 -1.48 -1.23
CA VAL A 47 4.76 -2.30 -1.51
C VAL A 47 4.34 -3.71 -1.94
N SER A 48 5.21 -4.44 -2.63
CA SER A 48 4.99 -5.85 -2.86
C SER A 48 5.39 -6.69 -1.64
N ALA A 49 4.86 -7.91 -1.56
CA ALA A 49 5.08 -8.82 -0.43
C ALA A 49 6.56 -9.01 -0.10
N ASP A 50 7.38 -9.27 -1.12
CA ASP A 50 8.85 -9.46 -1.05
C ASP A 50 9.63 -8.26 -0.48
N HIS A 51 9.01 -7.09 -0.36
CA HIS A 51 9.60 -5.90 0.24
C HIS A 51 8.91 -5.47 1.53
N ILE A 52 7.90 -6.20 2.03
CA ILE A 52 7.04 -5.70 3.11
C ILE A 52 7.78 -5.47 4.43
N THR A 53 8.77 -6.31 4.73
CA THR A 53 9.57 -6.28 5.96
C THR A 53 10.41 -5.01 6.05
N ASP A 54 10.85 -4.45 4.91
CA ASP A 54 11.60 -3.19 4.82
C ASP A 54 10.78 -1.98 5.33
N TRP A 55 9.46 -2.11 5.42
CA TRP A 55 8.53 -1.01 5.72
C TRP A 55 7.72 -1.20 7.01
N MET A 56 7.93 -2.28 7.77
CA MET A 56 7.16 -2.54 9.01
C MET A 56 7.32 -1.44 10.08
N ARG A 57 8.43 -0.70 10.08
CA ARG A 57 8.65 0.44 10.98
C ARG A 57 7.73 1.65 10.72
N VAL A 58 7.04 1.69 9.56
CA VAL A 58 6.20 2.83 9.17
C VAL A 58 4.96 2.93 10.05
N GLY A 59 4.41 1.80 10.50
CA GLY A 59 3.21 1.80 11.31
C GLY A 59 2.71 0.40 11.64
N PRO A 60 1.78 0.29 12.59
CA PRO A 60 1.35 -1.01 13.14
C PRO A 60 0.39 -1.76 12.20
N TRP A 61 -0.22 -1.09 11.24
CA TRP A 61 -1.31 -1.64 10.45
C TRP A 61 -0.86 -2.07 9.06
N ILE A 62 -1.32 -3.24 8.63
CA ILE A 62 -1.15 -3.74 7.27
C ILE A 62 -2.51 -4.08 6.65
N ARG A 63 -2.65 -3.77 5.36
CA ARG A 63 -3.83 -4.09 4.55
C ARG A 63 -3.39 -4.59 3.19
N GLU A 64 -3.98 -5.68 2.73
CA GLU A 64 -3.80 -6.17 1.35
C GLU A 64 -4.36 -5.16 0.36
N VAL A 65 -3.63 -4.96 -0.73
CA VAL A 65 -3.96 -4.03 -1.81
C VAL A 65 -4.43 -4.81 -3.02
N THR A 66 -5.63 -4.48 -3.49
CA THR A 66 -6.13 -4.92 -4.79
C THR A 66 -6.30 -3.71 -5.70
N LEU A 67 -5.83 -3.83 -6.94
CA LEU A 67 -6.08 -2.82 -7.96
C LEU A 67 -7.48 -3.02 -8.56
N PRO A 68 -8.34 -1.97 -8.60
CA PRO A 68 -9.58 -2.04 -9.35
C PRO A 68 -9.32 -2.35 -10.83
N ARG A 69 -10.25 -3.06 -11.47
CA ARG A 69 -10.17 -3.38 -12.92
C ARG A 69 -9.99 -2.09 -13.74
N GLY A 70 -9.03 -2.10 -14.66
CA GLY A 70 -8.75 -0.96 -15.54
C GLY A 70 -7.98 0.20 -14.89
N ARG A 71 -7.54 0.07 -13.63
CA ARG A 71 -6.61 1.02 -13.01
C ARG A 71 -5.18 0.56 -13.20
N HIS A 72 -4.30 1.53 -13.48
CA HIS A 72 -2.88 1.30 -13.62
C HIS A 72 -2.15 1.64 -12.31
N HIS A 73 -1.01 0.98 -12.11
CA HIS A 73 -0.02 1.40 -11.14
C HIS A 73 1.32 1.56 -11.84
N VAL A 74 2.17 2.38 -11.26
CA VAL A 74 3.53 2.63 -11.74
C VAL A 74 4.48 2.24 -10.62
N GLU A 75 5.62 1.65 -10.95
CA GLU A 75 6.69 1.47 -10.00
C GLU A 75 7.23 2.84 -9.59
N ASP A 76 7.31 3.09 -8.29
CA ASP A 76 7.80 4.38 -7.83
C ASP A 76 9.33 4.45 -8.02
N PRO A 77 9.89 5.61 -8.40
CA PRO A 77 11.32 5.77 -8.61
C PRO A 77 12.20 5.40 -7.41
N GLY A 78 11.64 5.39 -6.20
CA GLY A 78 12.33 4.99 -4.97
C GLY A 78 12.56 3.48 -4.82
N GLY A 79 12.05 2.64 -5.73
CA GLY A 79 12.23 1.19 -5.72
C GLY A 79 11.43 0.46 -4.64
N GLY A 80 11.05 -0.79 -4.89
CA GLY A 80 10.36 -1.66 -3.92
C GLY A 80 8.93 -1.23 -3.53
N LYS A 81 8.43 -0.13 -4.11
CA LYS A 81 7.08 0.38 -3.91
C LYS A 81 6.43 0.79 -5.23
N TYR A 82 5.11 0.79 -5.21
CA TYR A 82 4.24 1.10 -6.33
C TYR A 82 3.28 2.20 -5.94
N ARG A 83 2.73 2.88 -6.95
CA ARG A 83 1.76 3.96 -6.77
C ARG A 83 0.60 3.88 -7.75
N SER A 84 -0.59 4.23 -7.27
CA SER A 84 -1.81 4.35 -8.08
C SER A 84 -2.72 5.44 -7.50
N HIS A 85 -3.66 5.95 -8.30
CA HIS A 85 -4.69 6.87 -7.81
C HIS A 85 -5.77 6.17 -6.99
N CYS A 86 -5.97 4.87 -7.22
CA CYS A 86 -7.05 4.14 -6.59
C CYS A 86 -6.64 2.72 -6.23
N VAL A 87 -6.97 2.32 -5.01
CA VAL A 87 -6.76 0.97 -4.50
C VAL A 87 -7.99 0.50 -3.71
N ILE A 88 -8.17 -0.81 -3.64
CA ILE A 88 -9.10 -1.45 -2.71
C ILE A 88 -8.26 -2.03 -1.57
N LEU A 89 -8.48 -1.55 -0.35
CA LEU A 89 -7.82 -2.04 0.84
C LEU A 89 -8.65 -3.12 1.52
N GLY A 90 -8.00 -4.24 1.81
CA GLY A 90 -8.59 -5.31 2.62
C GLY A 90 -8.77 -4.93 4.09
N VAL A 91 -9.13 -5.95 4.87
CA VAL A 91 -9.31 -5.84 6.32
C VAL A 91 -8.00 -5.40 6.99
N LYS A 92 -8.10 -4.47 7.95
CA LYS A 92 -6.97 -4.03 8.78
C LYS A 92 -6.44 -5.17 9.63
N LYS A 93 -5.13 -5.37 9.62
CA LYS A 93 -4.45 -6.35 10.48
C LYS A 93 -3.28 -5.67 11.20
N PRO A 94 -3.06 -5.90 12.50
CA PRO A 94 -1.80 -5.54 13.14
C PRO A 94 -0.68 -6.46 12.65
N TRP A 95 0.46 -5.90 12.24
CA TRP A 95 1.56 -6.72 11.70
C TRP A 95 2.22 -7.59 12.77
N ALA A 96 2.25 -7.12 14.03
CA ALA A 96 2.90 -7.82 15.15
C ALA A 96 2.14 -9.07 15.64
N GLU A 97 0.93 -9.33 15.15
CA GLU A 97 0.22 -10.57 15.47
C GLU A 97 0.81 -11.76 14.68
N LEU A 98 1.07 -12.87 15.36
CA LEU A 98 1.63 -14.09 14.75
C LEU A 98 0.83 -14.59 13.55
N LYS A 99 -0.50 -14.53 13.60
CA LYS A 99 -1.37 -14.90 12.47
C LYS A 99 -1.17 -13.99 11.26
N THR A 100 -0.90 -12.70 11.48
CA THR A 100 -0.62 -11.75 10.40
C THR A 100 0.74 -12.03 9.78
N MET A 101 1.76 -12.31 10.60
CA MET A 101 3.09 -12.68 10.10
C MET A 101 3.05 -13.95 9.25
N LYS A 102 2.37 -15.02 9.72
CA LYS A 102 2.18 -16.25 8.94
C LYS A 102 1.49 -15.98 7.60
N TRP A 103 0.42 -15.19 7.63
CA TRP A 103 -0.30 -14.78 6.43
C TRP A 103 0.58 -14.00 5.45
N LEU A 104 1.51 -13.16 5.92
CA LEU A 104 2.44 -12.45 5.04
C LEU A 104 3.44 -13.40 4.37
N VAL A 105 4.00 -14.36 5.11
CA VAL A 105 4.89 -15.39 4.55
C VAL A 105 4.18 -16.20 3.46
N GLU A 106 2.94 -16.63 3.70
CA GLU A 106 2.11 -17.32 2.70
C GLU A 106 1.87 -16.48 1.43
N LYS A 107 1.90 -15.14 1.56
CA LYS A 107 1.70 -14.18 0.47
C LYS A 107 3.00 -13.81 -0.25
N GLY A 108 4.14 -14.34 0.19
CA GLY A 108 5.46 -14.15 -0.40
C GLY A 108 6.29 -13.02 0.21
N ALA A 109 6.10 -12.73 1.50
CA ALA A 109 6.97 -11.89 2.30
C ALA A 109 8.30 -12.59 2.67
#